data_AF-A0A958H6R0-F1
#
_entry.id   AF-A0A958H6R0-F1
#
_cell.length_a   1.000
_cell.length_b   1.000
_cell.length_c   1.000
_cell.angle_alpha   90.00
_cell.angle_beta   90.00
_cell.angle_gamma   90.00
#
_symmetry.space_group_name_H-M   'P 1'
#
loop_
_entity.id
_entity.type
_entity.pdbx_description
1 polymer ?
#
loop_
_entity_poly.entity_id
_entity_poly.type
_entity_poly.pdbx_seq_one_letter_code
_entity_poly.pdbx_strand_id
1 'polypeptide(L)'
;GVVWSLVALLVIIPAFRSAPSDTLARYSWLLAGPADVLGNPGRILQHLLADPRRLWMLVKFLLPLGFTSLLSPAVLVSLPAVAVNWLAGNLYQSSIYFHYAAATIPVVFAAAVYGTERVLARGGEGKEGTEGKEGKLGKEGKEGRGALVVVWLVGCALLALSFDQFWQPRMGPLDWENYGLAWRVSPQSVTALRAATELLPADGALATSEAYASHLANRRELFLLHDPRIVRVADRVDWVLVDLNDHRYGVQPRQYYGLLRWIADVRGLEVCYFEEDVVLLGPGCGDSAAAAAYDGRLTTLQQEVAGDEVDPALLKFLGPEYLP
;
A
#
# COMPACT_ATOMS: atom_id res chain seq x y z
N GLY A 1 4.09 18.94 -21.18
CA GLY A 1 4.57 18.13 -20.05
C GLY A 1 4.95 19.04 -18.88
N VAL A 2 6.22 19.46 -18.82
CA VAL A 2 6.80 20.19 -17.66
C VAL A 2 6.01 21.44 -17.25
N VAL A 3 5.72 22.36 -18.19
CA VAL A 3 4.95 23.59 -17.87
C VAL A 3 3.60 23.25 -17.27
N TRP A 4 2.89 22.28 -17.83
CA TRP A 4 1.60 21.82 -17.30
C TRP A 4 1.74 21.21 -15.91
N SER A 5 2.75 20.36 -15.67
CA SER A 5 3.02 19.80 -14.34
C SER A 5 3.32 20.88 -13.31
N LEU A 6 4.09 21.92 -13.66
CA LEU A 6 4.38 23.04 -12.78
C LEU A 6 3.12 23.84 -12.47
N VAL A 7 2.30 24.16 -13.48
CA VAL A 7 1.02 24.85 -13.29
C VAL A 7 0.09 24.01 -12.40
N ALA A 8 0.00 22.71 -12.63
CA ALA A 8 -0.81 21.81 -11.82
C ALA A 8 -0.34 21.78 -10.34
N LEU A 9 0.95 21.58 -10.11
CA LEU A 9 1.53 21.43 -8.76
C LEU A 9 1.60 22.74 -7.98
N LEU A 10 1.86 23.87 -8.65
CA LEU A 10 2.12 25.16 -7.98
C LEU A 10 0.94 26.11 -7.97
N VAL A 11 -0.03 25.93 -8.89
CA VAL A 11 -1.18 26.83 -9.03
C VAL A 11 -2.49 26.10 -8.81
N ILE A 12 -2.80 25.09 -9.64
CA ILE A 12 -4.11 24.45 -9.64
C ILE A 12 -4.37 23.70 -8.33
N ILE A 13 -3.50 22.75 -7.95
CA ILE A 13 -3.70 21.94 -6.74
C ILE A 13 -3.76 22.84 -5.49
N PRO A 14 -2.85 23.79 -5.26
CA PRO A 14 -2.93 24.65 -4.08
C PRO A 14 -4.20 25.51 -4.03
N ALA A 15 -4.66 26.02 -5.17
CA ALA A 15 -5.88 26.84 -5.24
C ALA A 15 -7.12 26.05 -4.80
N PHE A 16 -7.30 24.82 -5.28
CA PHE A 16 -8.45 23.99 -4.92
C PHE A 16 -8.33 23.35 -3.54
N ARG A 17 -7.12 23.04 -3.09
CA ARG A 17 -6.87 22.39 -1.80
C ARG A 17 -6.85 23.38 -0.63
N SER A 18 -6.69 24.69 -0.90
CA SER A 18 -6.42 25.70 0.13
C SER A 18 -5.25 25.34 1.05
N ALA A 19 -4.28 24.59 0.52
CA ALA A 19 -3.09 24.11 1.20
C ALA A 19 -2.00 23.82 0.15
N PRO A 20 -0.72 23.69 0.53
CA PRO A 20 0.33 23.28 -0.41
C PRO A 20 -0.02 21.97 -1.13
N SER A 21 0.51 21.79 -2.33
CA SER A 21 0.34 20.56 -3.10
C SER A 21 0.71 19.35 -2.24
N ASP A 22 -0.22 18.41 -2.15
CA ASP A 22 -0.01 17.16 -1.42
C ASP A 22 1.19 16.38 -2.00
N THR A 23 1.39 16.47 -3.31
CA THR A 23 2.49 15.83 -4.03
C THR A 23 3.82 16.45 -3.64
N LEU A 24 3.92 17.78 -3.59
CA LEU A 24 5.14 18.47 -3.15
C LEU A 24 5.38 18.32 -1.64
N ALA A 25 4.32 18.28 -0.84
CA ALA A 25 4.41 18.11 0.61
C ALA A 25 5.13 16.81 1.02
N ARG A 26 5.07 15.77 0.19
CA ARG A 26 5.80 14.49 0.39
C ARG A 26 7.32 14.68 0.38
N TYR A 27 7.82 15.73 -0.25
CA TYR A 27 9.25 16.04 -0.35
C TYR A 27 9.66 17.20 0.54
N SER A 28 8.76 17.70 1.40
CA SER A 28 9.05 18.81 2.30
C SER A 28 10.29 18.56 3.17
N TRP A 29 10.57 17.31 3.55
CA TRP A 29 11.76 16.92 4.30
C TRP A 29 13.08 17.18 3.54
N LEU A 30 13.05 17.19 2.19
CA LEU A 30 14.20 17.60 1.37
C LEU A 30 14.44 19.11 1.39
N LEU A 31 13.43 19.91 1.76
CA LEU A 31 13.45 21.37 1.69
C LEU A 31 13.42 22.03 3.09
N ALA A 32 13.33 21.24 4.17
CA ALA A 32 13.00 21.70 5.52
C ALA A 32 14.20 22.22 6.36
N GLY A 33 15.34 22.59 5.76
CA GLY A 33 16.51 23.02 6.53
C GLY A 33 17.34 24.13 5.89
N PRO A 34 18.06 24.95 6.69
CA PRO A 34 18.93 26.04 6.21
C PRO A 34 20.20 25.55 5.50
N ALA A 35 20.48 24.24 5.53
CA ALA A 35 21.49 23.58 4.73
C ALA A 35 20.76 22.75 3.66
N ASP A 36 20.99 23.11 2.41
CA ASP A 36 20.48 22.45 1.21
C ASP A 36 20.65 20.92 1.33
N VAL A 37 19.55 20.15 1.36
CA VAL A 37 19.62 18.68 1.58
C VAL A 37 20.32 17.99 0.40
N LEU A 38 20.31 18.62 -0.78
CA LEU A 38 21.13 18.21 -1.92
C LEU A 38 22.64 18.22 -1.61
N GLY A 39 23.07 19.01 -0.61
CA GLY A 39 24.44 19.04 -0.09
C GLY A 39 24.72 18.07 1.07
N ASN A 40 23.74 17.27 1.52
CA ASN A 40 23.92 16.33 2.63
C ASN A 40 23.50 14.90 2.25
N PRO A 41 24.39 14.14 1.58
CA PRO A 41 24.11 12.75 1.18
C PRO A 41 23.83 11.83 2.39
N GLY A 42 24.36 12.16 3.57
CA GLY A 42 24.11 11.41 4.80
C GLY A 42 22.64 11.43 5.22
N ARG A 43 21.94 12.56 5.06
CA ARG A 43 20.50 12.66 5.35
C ARG A 43 19.64 11.86 4.38
N ILE A 44 20.01 11.88 3.09
CA ILE A 44 19.34 11.06 2.07
C ILE A 44 19.50 9.59 2.45
N LEU A 45 20.72 9.15 2.75
CA LEU A 45 20.97 7.77 3.16
C LEU A 45 20.20 7.40 4.43
N GLN A 46 20.19 8.27 5.45
CA GLN A 46 19.41 8.04 6.66
C GLN A 46 17.92 7.88 6.36
N HIS A 47 17.34 8.72 5.49
CA HIS A 47 15.94 8.60 5.09
C HIS A 47 15.64 7.28 4.40
N LEU A 48 16.52 6.85 3.49
CA LEU A 48 16.36 5.61 2.73
C LEU A 48 16.51 4.35 3.61
N LEU A 49 17.35 4.42 4.65
CA LEU A 49 17.60 3.30 5.55
C LEU A 49 16.71 3.29 6.80
N ALA A 50 16.08 4.41 7.15
CA ALA A 50 15.23 4.52 8.34
C ALA A 50 13.99 3.63 8.28
N ASP A 51 13.53 3.29 7.07
CA ASP A 51 12.36 2.46 6.87
C ASP A 51 12.68 1.26 5.96
N PRO A 52 12.64 0.02 6.47
CA PRO A 52 13.04 -1.16 5.70
C PRO A 52 12.15 -1.40 4.48
N ARG A 53 10.90 -0.88 4.47
CA ARG A 53 9.95 -1.02 3.36
C ARG A 53 10.48 -0.38 2.07
N ARG A 54 11.23 0.71 2.21
CA ARG A 54 11.87 1.40 1.08
C ARG A 54 12.85 0.50 0.35
N LEU A 55 13.69 -0.22 1.09
CA LEU A 55 14.64 -1.18 0.51
C LEU A 55 13.91 -2.41 -0.03
N TRP A 56 12.89 -2.86 0.70
CA TRP A 56 12.08 -4.00 0.32
C TRP A 56 11.40 -3.83 -1.04
N MET A 57 10.93 -2.63 -1.37
CA MET A 57 10.41 -2.31 -2.70
C MET A 57 11.42 -2.65 -3.82
N LEU A 58 12.70 -2.31 -3.64
CA LEU A 58 13.73 -2.59 -4.64
C LEU A 58 13.96 -4.10 -4.78
N VAL A 59 13.96 -4.82 -3.66
CA VAL A 59 14.03 -6.29 -3.67
C VAL A 59 12.85 -6.87 -4.44
N LYS A 60 11.63 -6.37 -4.22
CA LYS A 60 10.43 -6.82 -4.93
C LYS A 60 10.46 -6.55 -6.44
N PHE A 61 11.10 -5.47 -6.88
CA PHE A 61 11.32 -5.24 -8.30
C PHE A 61 12.34 -6.19 -8.93
N LEU A 62 13.43 -6.47 -8.21
CA LEU A 62 14.61 -7.13 -8.78
C LEU A 62 14.60 -8.65 -8.59
N LEU A 63 14.03 -9.13 -7.48
CA LEU A 63 14.01 -10.53 -7.12
C LEU A 63 13.29 -11.38 -8.17
N PRO A 64 12.06 -11.09 -8.64
CA PRO A 64 11.39 -11.89 -9.67
C PRO A 64 12.18 -12.00 -10.99
N LEU A 65 13.12 -11.06 -11.21
CA LEU A 65 13.97 -10.97 -12.40
C LEU A 65 15.38 -11.52 -12.14
N GLY A 66 15.59 -12.19 -11.01
CA GLY A 66 16.87 -12.74 -10.58
C GLY A 66 18.00 -11.70 -10.54
N PHE A 67 17.67 -10.43 -10.26
CA PHE A 67 18.57 -9.27 -10.26
C PHE A 67 19.27 -9.00 -11.61
N THR A 68 18.86 -9.68 -12.69
CA THR A 68 19.48 -9.52 -14.01
C THR A 68 19.33 -8.11 -14.56
N SER A 69 18.31 -7.36 -14.15
CA SER A 69 18.11 -5.95 -14.52
C SER A 69 19.33 -5.09 -14.21
N LEU A 70 20.05 -5.36 -13.11
CA LEU A 70 21.24 -4.62 -12.70
C LEU A 70 22.45 -4.85 -13.60
N LEU A 71 22.42 -5.88 -14.44
CA LEU A 71 23.49 -6.22 -15.36
C LEU A 71 23.40 -5.43 -16.68
N SER A 72 22.39 -4.58 -16.84
CA SER A 72 22.22 -3.72 -18.01
C SER A 72 22.20 -2.25 -17.63
N PRO A 73 22.96 -1.37 -18.32
CA PRO A 73 22.87 0.07 -18.12
C PRO A 73 21.49 0.64 -18.45
N ALA A 74 20.64 -0.11 -19.19
CA ALA A 74 19.26 0.27 -19.46
C ALA A 74 18.43 0.48 -18.17
N VAL A 75 18.82 -0.15 -17.05
CA VAL A 75 18.16 0.08 -15.75
C VAL A 75 18.26 1.53 -15.29
N LEU A 76 19.29 2.27 -15.71
CA LEU A 76 19.48 3.67 -15.32
C LEU A 76 18.35 4.58 -15.84
N VAL A 77 17.62 4.15 -16.87
CA VAL A 77 16.45 4.88 -17.39
C VAL A 77 15.32 4.91 -16.35
N SER A 78 15.24 3.97 -15.41
CA SER A 78 14.23 3.96 -14.36
C SER A 78 14.57 4.88 -13.18
N LEU A 79 15.81 5.38 -13.09
CA LEU A 79 16.29 6.15 -11.94
C LEU A 79 15.39 7.34 -11.59
N PRO A 80 14.89 8.17 -12.53
CA PRO A 80 14.02 9.29 -12.17
C PRO A 80 12.72 8.81 -11.51
N ALA A 81 12.08 7.78 -12.04
CA ALA A 81 10.84 7.24 -11.49
C ALA A 81 11.06 6.58 -10.12
N VAL A 82 12.15 5.82 -9.98
CA VAL A 82 12.55 5.24 -8.69
C VAL A 82 12.84 6.36 -7.69
N ALA A 83 13.61 7.38 -8.05
CA ALA A 83 13.99 8.47 -7.14
C ALA A 83 12.77 9.24 -6.63
N VAL A 84 11.82 9.58 -7.49
CA VAL A 84 10.55 10.22 -7.11
C VAL A 84 9.84 9.38 -6.04
N ASN A 85 9.64 8.09 -6.31
CA ASN A 85 8.91 7.21 -5.40
C ASN A 85 9.66 6.91 -4.09
N TRP A 86 10.98 6.75 -4.17
CA TRP A 86 11.82 6.31 -3.07
C TRP A 86 12.20 7.44 -2.10
N LEU A 87 12.24 8.68 -2.58
CA LEU A 87 12.46 9.88 -1.77
C LEU A 87 11.16 10.49 -1.22
N ALA A 88 10.00 10.00 -1.65
CA ALA A 88 8.74 10.49 -1.11
C ALA A 88 8.64 10.15 0.38
N GLY A 89 8.30 11.13 1.21
CA GLY A 89 7.97 10.92 2.63
C GLY A 89 6.71 10.08 2.84
N ASN A 90 5.95 9.82 1.79
CA ASN A 90 4.79 8.94 1.79
C ASN A 90 5.19 7.51 1.38
N LEU A 91 5.03 6.55 2.30
CA LEU A 91 5.43 5.17 2.12
C LEU A 91 4.57 4.40 1.10
N TYR A 92 3.36 4.85 0.79
CA TYR A 92 2.56 4.26 -0.31
C TYR A 92 3.33 4.32 -1.64
N GLN A 93 4.20 5.32 -1.84
CA GLN A 93 5.03 5.41 -3.05
C GLN A 93 6.22 4.44 -3.04
N SER A 94 6.61 3.95 -1.87
CA SER A 94 7.68 2.97 -1.69
C SER A 94 7.13 1.53 -1.68
N SER A 95 6.06 1.27 -2.43
CA SER A 95 5.43 -0.04 -2.56
C SER A 95 5.06 -0.34 -4.01
N ILE A 96 5.21 -1.59 -4.40
CA ILE A 96 4.89 -2.06 -5.76
C ILE A 96 3.39 -2.34 -5.95
N TYR A 97 2.61 -2.36 -4.88
CA TYR A 97 1.18 -2.68 -4.91
C TYR A 97 0.32 -1.45 -5.18
N PHE A 98 0.90 -0.26 -5.05
CA PHE A 98 0.30 0.98 -5.51
C PHE A 98 0.75 1.32 -6.93
N HIS A 99 -0.06 2.13 -7.61
CA HIS A 99 0.15 2.51 -9.01
C HIS A 99 1.45 3.32 -9.27
N TYR A 100 2.13 3.79 -8.23
CA TYR A 100 3.34 4.61 -8.34
C TYR A 100 4.48 3.89 -9.08
N ALA A 101 4.53 2.56 -8.97
CA ALA A 101 5.51 1.71 -9.66
C ALA A 101 5.31 1.60 -11.18
N ALA A 102 4.16 2.04 -11.72
CA ALA A 102 3.74 1.75 -13.09
C ALA A 102 4.76 2.19 -14.16
N ALA A 103 5.43 3.33 -13.95
CA ALA A 103 6.45 3.82 -14.88
C ALA A 103 7.81 3.09 -14.75
N THR A 104 8.09 2.48 -13.60
CA THR A 104 9.35 1.79 -13.30
C THR A 104 9.36 0.37 -13.86
N ILE A 105 8.24 -0.36 -13.73
CA ILE A 105 8.09 -1.77 -14.10
C ILE A 105 8.61 -2.07 -15.53
N PRO A 106 8.12 -1.44 -16.61
CA PRO A 106 8.50 -1.82 -17.97
C PRO A 106 10.00 -1.64 -18.24
N VAL A 107 10.62 -0.61 -17.67
CA VAL A 107 12.05 -0.34 -17.83
C VAL A 107 12.90 -1.38 -17.12
N VAL A 108 12.53 -1.76 -15.90
CA VAL A 108 13.26 -2.78 -15.12
C VAL A 108 13.15 -4.15 -15.79
N PHE A 109 12.00 -4.49 -16.37
CA PHE A 109 11.82 -5.73 -17.14
C PHE A 109 12.65 -5.73 -18.43
N ALA A 110 12.64 -4.64 -19.20
CA ALA A 110 13.48 -4.52 -20.40
C ALA A 110 14.97 -4.64 -20.06
N ALA A 111 15.41 -4.00 -18.96
CA ALA A 111 16.77 -4.11 -18.47
C ALA A 111 17.14 -5.56 -18.09
N ALA A 112 16.21 -6.33 -17.52
CA ALA A 112 16.42 -7.74 -17.19
C ALA A 112 16.69 -8.61 -18.43
N VAL A 113 15.96 -8.37 -19.53
CA VAL A 113 16.19 -9.06 -20.80
C VAL A 113 17.63 -8.83 -21.29
N TYR A 114 18.04 -7.57 -21.38
CA TYR A 114 19.40 -7.22 -21.79
C TYR A 114 20.48 -7.68 -20.79
N GLY A 115 20.16 -7.74 -19.51
CA GLY A 115 21.07 -8.25 -18.49
C GLY A 115 21.26 -9.77 -18.61
N THR A 116 20.18 -10.49 -18.85
CA THR A 116 20.18 -11.94 -19.09
C THR A 116 20.98 -12.29 -20.34
N GLU A 117 20.80 -11.53 -21.43
CA GLU A 117 21.59 -11.68 -22.66
C GLU A 117 23.09 -11.56 -22.39
N ARG A 118 23.52 -10.58 -21.58
CA ARG A 118 24.93 -10.42 -21.20
C ARG A 118 25.48 -11.60 -20.40
N VAL A 119 24.68 -12.19 -19.52
CA VAL A 119 25.08 -13.40 -18.76
C VAL A 119 25.31 -14.58 -19.69
N LEU A 120 24.46 -14.73 -20.71
CA LEU A 120 24.56 -15.80 -21.70
C LEU A 120 25.73 -15.57 -22.67
N ALA A 121 25.95 -14.32 -23.10
CA ALA A 121 27.00 -13.95 -24.04
C ALA A 121 28.42 -14.12 -23.46
N ARG A 122 28.65 -13.74 -22.19
CA ARG A 122 29.94 -13.88 -21.48
C ARG A 122 30.44 -15.33 -21.33
N GLY A 123 29.66 -16.31 -21.76
CA GLY A 123 30.07 -17.72 -21.79
C GLY A 123 30.59 -18.23 -23.12
N GLY A 124 30.46 -17.45 -24.18
CA GLY A 124 30.97 -17.79 -25.50
C GLY A 124 32.38 -17.27 -25.78
N GLU A 125 32.85 -16.25 -25.04
CA GLU A 125 34.10 -15.53 -25.35
C GLU A 125 35.36 -16.18 -24.77
N GLY A 126 35.23 -17.25 -23.98
CA GLY A 126 36.34 -18.00 -23.42
C GLY A 126 36.69 -19.23 -24.26
N LYS A 127 37.34 -19.01 -25.41
CA LYS A 127 38.12 -19.94 -26.29
C LYS A 127 37.76 -19.71 -27.76
N GLU A 128 38.36 -18.69 -28.34
CA GLU A 128 38.47 -18.52 -29.80
C GLU A 128 39.93 -18.74 -30.24
N GLY A 129 40.60 -19.72 -29.61
CA GLY A 129 42.05 -19.94 -29.75
C GLY A 129 42.47 -21.37 -30.04
N THR A 130 41.56 -22.33 -30.25
CA THR A 130 41.96 -23.72 -30.54
C THR A 130 41.01 -24.39 -31.53
N GLU A 131 41.23 -24.10 -32.82
CA GLU A 131 40.57 -24.78 -33.93
C GLU A 131 40.66 -26.32 -33.77
N GLY A 132 39.50 -26.99 -33.79
CA GLY A 132 39.44 -28.42 -34.14
C GLY A 132 38.43 -29.30 -33.37
N LYS A 133 37.93 -28.91 -32.19
CA LYS A 133 36.96 -29.73 -31.41
C LYS A 133 35.82 -28.95 -30.73
N GLU A 134 35.70 -27.65 -31.00
CA GLU A 134 34.92 -26.70 -30.19
C GLU A 134 33.40 -26.70 -30.46
N GLY A 135 32.92 -27.32 -31.54
CA GLY A 135 31.51 -27.23 -31.95
C GLY A 135 30.48 -27.95 -31.07
N LYS A 136 30.85 -29.05 -30.40
CA LYS A 136 29.95 -29.80 -29.50
C LYS A 136 30.04 -29.31 -28.05
N LEU A 137 31.27 -29.14 -27.54
CA LEU A 137 31.52 -28.72 -26.16
C LEU A 137 31.08 -27.27 -25.89
N GLY A 138 31.23 -26.37 -26.87
CA GLY A 138 30.75 -24.99 -26.77
C GLY A 138 29.23 -24.85 -26.83
N LYS A 139 28.55 -25.78 -27.52
CA LYS A 139 27.08 -25.84 -27.58
C LYS A 139 26.49 -26.41 -26.30
N GLU A 140 27.04 -27.51 -25.78
CA GLU A 140 26.66 -28.08 -24.48
C GLU A 140 26.90 -27.09 -23.32
N GLY A 141 28.00 -26.31 -23.37
CA GLY A 141 28.28 -25.26 -22.39
C GLY A 141 27.31 -24.08 -22.43
N LYS A 142 26.86 -23.67 -23.62
CA LYS A 142 25.82 -22.64 -23.79
C LYS A 142 24.44 -23.12 -23.35
N GLU A 143 24.08 -24.35 -23.72
CA GLU A 143 22.81 -24.99 -23.31
C GLU A 143 22.76 -25.19 -21.78
N GLY A 144 23.86 -25.66 -21.17
CA GLY A 144 23.97 -25.79 -19.72
C GLY A 144 23.86 -24.46 -18.97
N ARG A 145 24.47 -23.38 -19.49
CA ARG A 145 24.33 -22.03 -18.92
C ARG A 145 22.92 -21.47 -19.07
N GLY A 146 22.29 -21.67 -20.23
CA GLY A 146 20.89 -21.31 -20.43
C GLY A 146 19.97 -21.99 -19.42
N ALA A 147 20.14 -23.30 -19.23
CA ALA A 147 19.41 -24.05 -18.23
C ALA A 147 19.64 -23.53 -16.81
N LEU A 148 20.89 -23.22 -16.42
CA LEU A 148 21.20 -22.64 -15.10
C LEU A 148 20.55 -21.27 -14.88
N VAL A 149 20.56 -20.41 -15.90
CA VAL A 149 19.89 -19.10 -15.84
C VAL A 149 18.38 -19.27 -15.68
N VAL A 150 17.77 -20.20 -16.41
CA VAL A 150 16.34 -20.49 -16.26
C VAL A 150 16.04 -21.02 -14.86
N VAL A 151 16.82 -21.98 -14.35
CA VAL A 151 16.67 -22.49 -12.97
C VAL A 151 16.81 -21.37 -11.94
N TRP A 152 17.78 -20.47 -12.12
CA TRP A 152 17.96 -19.30 -11.27
C TRP A 152 16.74 -18.38 -11.29
N LEU A 153 16.24 -18.02 -12.48
CA LEU A 153 15.07 -17.17 -12.64
C LEU A 153 13.82 -17.82 -12.04
N VAL A 154 13.62 -19.12 -12.25
CA VAL A 154 12.50 -19.87 -11.65
C VAL A 154 12.64 -19.88 -10.13
N GLY A 155 13.82 -20.18 -9.58
CA GLY A 155 14.04 -20.14 -8.14
C GLY A 155 13.77 -18.77 -7.53
N CYS A 156 14.21 -17.71 -8.20
CA CYS A 156 13.96 -16.34 -7.79
C CYS A 156 12.48 -15.93 -7.88
N ALA A 157 11.78 -16.36 -8.93
CA ALA A 157 10.35 -16.12 -9.09
C ALA A 157 9.53 -16.89 -8.03
N LEU A 158 9.88 -18.15 -7.74
CA LEU A 158 9.26 -18.92 -6.66
C LEU A 158 9.52 -18.28 -5.29
N LEU A 159 10.73 -17.77 -5.06
CA LEU A 159 11.05 -17.05 -3.83
C LEU A 159 10.25 -15.75 -3.73
N ALA A 160 10.14 -14.98 -4.81
CA ALA A 160 9.30 -13.78 -4.85
C ALA A 160 7.83 -14.09 -4.56
N LEU A 161 7.29 -15.17 -5.15
CA LEU A 161 5.93 -15.64 -4.87
C LEU A 161 5.76 -16.06 -3.42
N SER A 162 6.77 -16.68 -2.79
CA SER A 162 6.70 -17.08 -1.38
C SER A 162 6.66 -15.89 -0.41
N PHE A 163 7.20 -14.75 -0.84
CA PHE A 163 7.14 -13.48 -0.09
C PHE A 163 5.96 -12.61 -0.49
N ASP A 164 5.14 -13.03 -1.45
CA ASP A 164 4.04 -12.20 -1.91
C ASP A 164 2.96 -12.05 -0.83
N GLN A 165 2.43 -10.83 -0.73
CA GLN A 165 1.40 -10.46 0.23
C GLN A 165 0.11 -11.27 0.11
N PHE A 166 -0.19 -11.87 -1.06
CA PHE A 166 -1.37 -12.73 -1.24
C PHE A 166 -1.39 -13.90 -0.25
N TRP A 167 -0.21 -14.34 0.19
CA TRP A 167 -0.03 -15.44 1.14
C TRP A 167 0.17 -14.99 2.58
N GLN A 168 0.29 -13.68 2.84
CA GLN A 168 0.52 -13.16 4.17
C GLN A 168 -0.82 -12.88 4.86
N PRO A 169 -1.13 -13.56 5.99
CA PRO A 169 -2.42 -13.42 6.67
C PRO A 169 -2.53 -12.13 7.48
N ARG A 170 -1.42 -11.44 7.73
CA ARG A 170 -1.34 -10.23 8.56
C ARG A 170 -0.30 -9.28 8.00
N MET A 171 -0.48 -8.02 8.36
CA MET A 171 0.50 -6.96 8.27
C MET A 171 1.85 -7.40 8.83
N GLY A 172 2.92 -7.13 8.08
CA GLY A 172 4.30 -7.32 8.51
C GLY A 172 5.08 -6.00 8.52
N PRO A 173 6.28 -5.97 9.12
CA PRO A 173 7.13 -4.78 9.13
C PRO A 173 7.65 -4.39 7.74
N LEU A 174 7.62 -5.32 6.77
CA LEU A 174 8.08 -5.12 5.40
C LEU A 174 6.94 -4.86 4.42
N ASP A 175 5.75 -5.36 4.71
CA ASP A 175 4.56 -5.26 3.87
C ASP A 175 3.36 -4.97 4.75
N TRP A 176 2.70 -3.86 4.48
CA TRP A 176 1.64 -3.30 5.29
C TRP A 176 0.34 -3.18 4.49
N GLU A 177 0.35 -3.59 3.25
CA GLU A 177 -0.85 -3.81 2.48
C GLU A 177 -1.33 -5.23 2.74
N ASN A 178 -2.63 -5.40 3.00
CA ASN A 178 -3.21 -6.71 3.24
C ASN A 178 -4.16 -7.07 2.11
N TYR A 179 -3.66 -7.80 1.12
CA TYR A 179 -4.49 -8.39 0.07
C TYR A 179 -4.57 -9.92 0.20
N GLY A 180 -4.41 -10.42 1.43
CA GLY A 180 -4.37 -11.85 1.70
C GLY A 180 -5.64 -12.56 1.19
N LEU A 181 -5.46 -13.77 0.66
CA LEU A 181 -6.56 -14.60 0.14
C LEU A 181 -7.59 -15.03 1.22
N ALA A 182 -7.26 -14.80 2.49
CA ALA A 182 -8.17 -14.98 3.62
C ALA A 182 -9.32 -13.98 3.60
N TRP A 183 -9.13 -12.79 3.00
CA TRP A 183 -10.18 -11.83 2.83
C TRP A 183 -10.96 -12.14 1.55
N ARG A 184 -12.14 -12.74 1.69
CA ARG A 184 -13.07 -13.01 0.59
C ARG A 184 -14.32 -12.18 0.81
N VAL A 185 -14.66 -11.36 -0.17
CA VAL A 185 -15.99 -10.76 -0.27
C VAL A 185 -16.99 -11.91 -0.45
N SER A 186 -17.81 -12.18 0.58
CA SER A 186 -18.89 -13.15 0.47
C SER A 186 -20.07 -12.51 -0.29
N PRO A 187 -20.85 -13.30 -1.07
CA PRO A 187 -22.09 -12.81 -1.65
C PRO A 187 -23.06 -12.20 -0.60
N GLN A 188 -23.00 -12.71 0.63
CA GLN A 188 -23.79 -12.24 1.75
C GLN A 188 -23.33 -10.84 2.20
N SER A 189 -22.03 -10.58 2.35
CA SER A 189 -21.50 -9.24 2.66
C SER A 189 -21.83 -8.21 1.56
N VAL A 190 -21.87 -8.62 0.28
CA VAL A 190 -22.34 -7.73 -0.81
C VAL A 190 -23.83 -7.40 -0.66
N THR A 191 -24.63 -8.39 -0.28
CA THR A 191 -26.07 -8.20 -0.04
C THR A 191 -26.28 -7.28 1.16
N ALA A 192 -25.50 -7.47 2.23
CA ALA A 192 -25.53 -6.64 3.43
C ALA A 192 -25.12 -5.19 3.14
N LEU A 193 -24.06 -4.97 2.35
CA LEU A 193 -23.67 -3.63 1.89
C LEU A 193 -24.80 -2.95 1.12
N ARG A 194 -25.48 -3.67 0.23
CA ARG A 194 -26.59 -3.11 -0.54
C ARG A 194 -27.74 -2.70 0.38
N ALA A 195 -28.14 -3.57 1.29
CA ALA A 195 -29.20 -3.30 2.27
C ALA A 195 -28.84 -2.09 3.15
N ALA A 196 -27.61 -2.02 3.66
CA ALA A 196 -27.12 -0.87 4.42
C ALA A 196 -27.14 0.42 3.59
N THR A 197 -26.77 0.36 2.31
CA THR A 197 -26.75 1.53 1.42
C THR A 197 -28.16 2.03 1.11
N GLU A 198 -29.17 1.17 1.06
CA GLU A 198 -30.58 1.55 0.89
C GLU A 198 -31.13 2.35 2.08
N LEU A 199 -30.60 2.09 3.28
CA LEU A 199 -30.96 2.81 4.51
C LEU A 199 -30.21 4.15 4.66
N LEU A 200 -29.08 4.29 3.98
CA LEU A 200 -28.19 5.42 4.12
C LEU A 200 -28.72 6.65 3.33
N PRO A 201 -29.06 7.78 4.00
CA PRO A 201 -29.62 8.96 3.32
C PRO A 201 -28.67 9.50 2.25
N ALA A 202 -29.21 10.10 1.19
CA ALA A 202 -28.38 10.62 0.08
C ALA A 202 -27.55 11.85 0.50
N ASP A 203 -28.08 12.64 1.42
CA ASP A 203 -27.46 13.77 2.09
C ASP A 203 -26.93 13.35 3.46
N GLY A 204 -25.66 13.63 3.72
CA GLY A 204 -25.00 13.24 4.96
C GLY A 204 -23.56 12.89 4.72
N ALA A 205 -22.70 13.44 5.55
CA ALA A 205 -21.27 13.17 5.51
C ALA A 205 -20.99 11.76 6.04
N LEU A 206 -20.25 10.98 5.25
CA LEU A 206 -20.05 9.56 5.50
C LEU A 206 -18.59 9.24 5.80
N ALA A 207 -18.33 8.53 6.88
CA ALA A 207 -17.06 7.83 7.09
C ALA A 207 -17.19 6.36 6.66
N THR A 208 -16.20 5.85 5.92
CA THR A 208 -16.25 4.49 5.39
C THR A 208 -14.83 3.92 5.14
N SER A 209 -14.73 2.65 4.75
CA SER A 209 -13.47 2.04 4.32
C SER A 209 -13.15 2.39 2.86
N GLU A 210 -11.89 2.28 2.41
CA GLU A 210 -11.54 2.63 1.02
C GLU A 210 -12.33 1.83 -0.03
N ALA A 211 -12.63 0.57 0.26
CA ALA A 211 -13.32 -0.25 -0.72
C ALA A 211 -14.76 0.19 -0.92
N TYR A 212 -15.44 0.54 0.17
CA TYR A 212 -16.79 1.08 0.10
C TYR A 212 -16.79 2.53 -0.42
N ALA A 213 -15.75 3.32 -0.11
CA ALA A 213 -15.61 4.69 -0.59
C ALA A 213 -15.72 4.80 -2.12
N SER A 214 -15.15 3.85 -2.86
CA SER A 214 -15.22 3.83 -4.33
C SER A 214 -16.65 3.69 -4.87
N HIS A 215 -17.52 2.98 -4.15
CA HIS A 215 -18.94 2.80 -4.49
C HIS A 215 -19.83 3.95 -3.99
N LEU A 216 -19.33 4.74 -3.03
CA LEU A 216 -20.04 5.81 -2.35
C LEU A 216 -19.49 7.20 -2.71
N ALA A 217 -18.66 7.28 -3.75
CA ALA A 217 -18.01 8.50 -4.21
C ALA A 217 -18.97 9.56 -4.80
N ASN A 218 -20.26 9.25 -4.91
CA ASN A 218 -21.31 10.21 -5.24
C ASN A 218 -21.65 11.17 -4.08
N ARG A 219 -21.10 10.92 -2.88
CA ARG A 219 -21.27 11.76 -1.68
C ARG A 219 -20.51 13.08 -1.82
N ARG A 220 -21.08 14.17 -1.31
CA ARG A 220 -20.41 15.47 -1.21
C ARG A 220 -19.29 15.45 -0.16
N GLU A 221 -19.52 14.77 0.96
CA GLU A 221 -18.56 14.62 2.05
C GLU A 221 -18.36 13.14 2.34
N LEU A 222 -17.15 12.67 2.06
CA LEU A 222 -16.74 11.28 2.21
C LEU A 222 -15.38 11.24 2.88
N PHE A 223 -15.29 10.50 3.98
CA PHE A 223 -14.10 10.38 4.81
C PHE A 223 -13.69 8.91 4.92
N LEU A 224 -12.39 8.70 5.07
CA LEU A 224 -11.81 7.39 5.23
C LEU A 224 -11.60 7.11 6.72
N LEU A 225 -12.26 6.08 7.24
CA LEU A 225 -12.24 5.75 8.67
C LEU A 225 -10.84 5.41 9.20
N HIS A 226 -10.06 4.71 8.38
CA HIS A 226 -8.72 4.28 8.75
C HIS A 226 -7.65 5.37 8.65
N ASP A 227 -7.96 6.50 8.03
CA ASP A 227 -7.03 7.62 7.94
C ASP A 227 -6.99 8.34 9.30
N PRO A 228 -5.83 8.42 9.98
CA PRO A 228 -5.74 9.10 11.27
C PRO A 228 -6.19 10.57 11.23
N ARG A 229 -6.25 11.19 10.06
CA ARG A 229 -6.78 12.55 9.88
C ARG A 229 -8.29 12.63 10.09
N ILE A 230 -9.01 11.50 10.16
CA ILE A 230 -10.45 11.49 10.44
C ILE A 230 -10.76 12.15 11.78
N VAL A 231 -9.85 12.07 12.76
CA VAL A 231 -10.01 12.74 14.07
C VAL A 231 -10.19 14.25 13.96
N ARG A 232 -9.75 14.87 12.86
CA ARG A 232 -9.88 16.32 12.61
C ARG A 232 -11.18 16.73 11.94
N VAL A 233 -11.96 15.75 11.49
CA VAL A 233 -13.23 15.95 10.76
C VAL A 233 -14.35 15.09 11.36
N ALA A 234 -14.11 14.47 12.52
CA ALA A 234 -15.08 13.61 13.19
C ALA A 234 -16.36 14.38 13.55
N ASP A 235 -16.24 15.67 13.87
CA ASP A 235 -17.34 16.63 14.09
C ASP A 235 -18.23 16.83 12.86
N ARG A 236 -17.80 16.39 11.67
CA ARG A 236 -18.55 16.42 10.42
C ARG A 236 -19.06 15.05 9.97
N VAL A 237 -18.68 13.93 10.60
CA VAL A 237 -19.17 12.58 10.27
C VAL A 237 -20.60 12.31 10.78
N ASP A 238 -21.58 12.29 9.89
CA ASP A 238 -22.97 12.01 10.27
C ASP A 238 -23.30 10.52 10.25
N TRP A 239 -22.64 9.75 9.39
CA TRP A 239 -22.86 8.32 9.21
C TRP A 239 -21.54 7.57 9.15
N VAL A 240 -21.55 6.31 9.57
CA VAL A 240 -20.44 5.37 9.37
C VAL A 240 -20.97 4.13 8.68
N LEU A 241 -20.39 3.75 7.54
CA LEU A 241 -20.71 2.49 6.86
C LEU A 241 -19.42 1.74 6.59
N VAL A 242 -19.22 0.59 7.23
CA VAL A 242 -17.98 -0.17 7.11
C VAL A 242 -18.19 -1.67 7.18
N ASP A 243 -17.24 -2.43 6.65
CA ASP A 243 -17.01 -3.84 6.96
C ASP A 243 -15.99 -3.91 8.10
N LEU A 244 -16.30 -4.65 9.16
CA LEU A 244 -15.43 -4.80 10.33
C LEU A 244 -14.11 -5.50 10.01
N ASN A 245 -14.04 -6.26 8.91
CA ASN A 245 -12.83 -6.98 8.51
C ASN A 245 -12.06 -6.30 7.37
N ASP A 246 -12.45 -5.11 6.92
CA ASP A 246 -11.80 -4.42 5.81
C ASP A 246 -10.50 -3.69 6.21
N HIS A 247 -9.42 -4.47 6.38
CA HIS A 247 -8.11 -3.99 6.80
C HIS A 247 -7.11 -3.79 5.65
N ARG A 248 -7.58 -3.76 4.39
CA ARG A 248 -6.73 -3.95 3.19
C ARG A 248 -5.64 -2.89 2.96
N TYR A 249 -5.80 -1.70 3.54
CA TYR A 249 -4.91 -0.54 3.32
C TYR A 249 -4.01 -0.23 4.51
N GLY A 250 -3.60 -1.28 5.21
CA GLY A 250 -2.65 -1.18 6.29
C GLY A 250 -3.21 -0.58 7.56
N VAL A 251 -4.48 -0.83 7.77
CA VAL A 251 -5.19 -0.43 8.97
C VAL A 251 -4.86 -1.45 10.05
N GLN A 252 -4.30 -1.00 11.17
CA GLN A 252 -4.15 -1.85 12.34
C GLN A 252 -5.55 -2.13 12.91
N PRO A 253 -5.99 -3.39 13.03
CA PRO A 253 -7.35 -3.70 13.46
C PRO A 253 -7.71 -3.10 14.82
N ARG A 254 -6.77 -3.11 15.77
CA ARG A 254 -6.97 -2.49 17.09
C ARG A 254 -7.28 -1.00 17.00
N GLN A 255 -6.55 -0.27 16.15
CA GLN A 255 -6.80 1.15 15.89
C GLN A 255 -8.14 1.38 15.18
N TYR A 256 -8.46 0.52 14.20
CA TYR A 256 -9.69 0.59 13.44
C TYR A 256 -10.93 0.48 14.32
N TYR A 257 -10.99 -0.54 15.17
CA TYR A 257 -12.10 -0.75 16.10
C TYR A 257 -12.20 0.37 17.13
N GLY A 258 -11.05 0.88 17.60
CA GLY A 258 -11.02 2.01 18.53
C GLY A 258 -11.54 3.31 17.91
N LEU A 259 -11.13 3.62 16.66
CA LEU A 259 -11.65 4.77 15.91
C LEU A 259 -13.14 4.65 15.64
N LEU A 260 -13.61 3.45 15.28
CA LEU A 260 -15.03 3.18 15.04
C LEU A 260 -15.88 3.46 16.29
N ARG A 261 -15.48 2.93 17.45
CA ARG A 261 -16.16 3.22 18.73
C ARG A 261 -16.07 4.69 19.11
N TRP A 262 -14.89 5.28 19.01
CA TRP A 262 -14.69 6.68 19.37
C TRP A 262 -15.56 7.63 18.54
N ILE A 263 -15.66 7.41 17.22
CA ILE A 263 -16.57 8.20 16.39
C ILE A 263 -18.02 7.98 16.78
N ALA A 264 -18.44 6.72 17.00
CA ALA A 264 -19.81 6.41 17.40
C ALA A 264 -20.19 7.15 18.70
N ASP A 265 -19.34 7.10 19.72
CA ASP A 265 -19.59 7.73 21.01
C ASP A 265 -19.60 9.26 20.93
N VAL A 266 -18.58 9.86 20.31
CA VAL A 266 -18.45 11.32 20.21
C VAL A 266 -19.59 11.93 19.40
N ARG A 267 -20.12 11.18 18.44
CA ARG A 267 -21.22 11.63 17.57
C ARG A 267 -22.59 11.15 17.99
N GLY A 268 -22.69 10.29 19.02
CA GLY A 268 -23.95 9.67 19.42
C GLY A 268 -24.59 8.86 18.29
N LEU A 269 -23.77 8.15 17.51
CA LEU A 269 -24.26 7.30 16.43
C LEU A 269 -24.70 5.96 16.99
N GLU A 270 -25.86 5.51 16.53
CA GLU A 270 -26.48 4.27 16.94
C GLU A 270 -26.49 3.29 15.77
N VAL A 271 -26.61 2.00 16.07
CA VAL A 271 -26.61 0.95 15.03
C VAL A 271 -27.94 0.97 14.28
N CYS A 272 -27.87 1.28 12.99
CA CYS A 272 -29.01 1.26 12.08
C CYS A 272 -29.17 -0.10 11.39
N TYR A 273 -28.05 -0.78 11.16
CA TYR A 273 -28.00 -2.07 10.46
C TYR A 273 -26.71 -2.81 10.81
N PHE A 274 -26.81 -4.13 11.00
CA PHE A 274 -25.66 -4.99 11.17
C PHE A 274 -25.92 -6.40 10.63
N GLU A 275 -25.15 -6.82 9.64
CA GLU A 275 -25.20 -8.18 9.07
C GLU A 275 -23.86 -8.51 8.39
N GLU A 276 -23.37 -9.74 8.52
CA GLU A 276 -22.15 -10.22 7.81
C GLU A 276 -20.94 -9.29 7.98
N ASP A 277 -20.72 -8.80 9.20
CA ASP A 277 -19.68 -7.84 9.56
C ASP A 277 -19.80 -6.46 8.87
N VAL A 278 -20.89 -6.20 8.13
CA VAL A 278 -21.22 -4.87 7.60
C VAL A 278 -22.06 -4.13 8.63
N VAL A 279 -21.60 -2.95 9.06
CA VAL A 279 -22.31 -2.10 10.01
C VAL A 279 -22.61 -0.73 9.40
N LEU A 280 -23.84 -0.26 9.63
CA LEU A 280 -24.25 1.13 9.42
C LEU A 280 -24.54 1.77 10.79
N LEU A 281 -23.83 2.86 11.08
CA LEU A 281 -24.07 3.72 12.24
C LEU A 281 -24.60 5.07 11.77
N GLY A 282 -25.56 5.61 12.51
CA GLY A 282 -26.20 6.88 12.18
C GLY A 282 -27.07 7.44 13.31
N PRO A 283 -27.52 8.69 13.18
CA PRO A 283 -28.36 9.34 14.19
C PRO A 283 -29.79 8.81 14.19
N GLY A 284 -30.37 8.64 15.38
CA GLY A 284 -31.78 8.27 15.55
C GLY A 284 -32.08 6.84 15.10
N CYS A 285 -31.07 5.98 15.14
CA CYS A 285 -31.17 4.57 14.81
C CYS A 285 -31.33 3.79 16.11
N GLY A 286 -32.28 2.86 16.18
CA GLY A 286 -32.65 2.24 17.46
C GLY A 286 -32.82 0.74 17.39
N ASP A 287 -32.15 0.08 16.45
CA ASP A 287 -32.27 -1.37 16.31
C ASP A 287 -31.48 -2.07 17.43
N SER A 288 -32.17 -2.35 18.53
CA SER A 288 -31.59 -3.00 19.69
C SER A 288 -31.03 -4.40 19.39
N ALA A 289 -31.59 -5.11 18.40
CA ALA A 289 -31.13 -6.45 18.05
C ALA A 289 -29.83 -6.36 17.23
N ALA A 290 -29.80 -5.48 16.24
CA ALA A 290 -28.59 -5.19 15.47
C ALA A 290 -27.47 -4.64 16.37
N ALA A 291 -27.79 -3.75 17.30
CA ALA A 291 -26.85 -3.19 18.26
C ALA A 291 -26.21 -4.27 19.13
N ALA A 292 -27.01 -5.16 19.73
CA ALA A 292 -26.48 -6.25 20.56
C ALA A 292 -25.59 -7.22 19.76
N ALA A 293 -25.96 -7.52 18.51
CA ALA A 293 -25.16 -8.37 17.62
C ALA A 293 -23.84 -7.70 17.23
N TYR A 294 -23.89 -6.42 16.86
CA TYR A 294 -22.72 -5.61 16.54
C TYR A 294 -21.74 -5.51 17.72
N ASP A 295 -22.23 -5.14 18.91
CA ASP A 295 -21.40 -4.98 20.11
C ASP A 295 -20.72 -6.29 20.52
N GLY A 296 -21.46 -7.40 20.45
CA GLY A 296 -20.91 -8.73 20.69
C GLY A 296 -19.78 -9.07 19.73
N ARG A 297 -20.01 -8.85 18.43
CA ARG A 297 -19.02 -9.13 17.38
C ARG A 297 -17.79 -8.24 17.49
N LEU A 298 -17.98 -6.93 17.66
CA LEU A 298 -16.89 -5.97 17.80
C LEU A 298 -16.03 -6.27 19.04
N THR A 299 -16.66 -6.66 20.15
CA THR A 299 -15.94 -7.06 21.37
C THR A 299 -15.08 -8.29 21.14
N THR A 300 -15.60 -9.31 20.43
CA THR A 300 -14.79 -10.48 20.04
C THR A 300 -13.60 -10.08 19.19
N LEU A 301 -13.81 -9.25 18.16
CA LEU A 301 -12.74 -8.80 17.26
C LEU A 301 -11.68 -7.99 18.00
N GLN A 302 -12.06 -7.16 18.97
CA GLN A 302 -11.11 -6.41 19.80
C GLN A 302 -10.28 -7.33 20.70
N GLN A 303 -10.88 -8.38 21.27
CA GLN A 303 -10.15 -9.36 22.09
C GLN A 303 -9.10 -10.13 21.26
N GLU A 304 -9.40 -10.42 19.99
CA GLU A 304 -8.46 -11.11 19.08
C GLU A 304 -7.19 -10.28 18.79
N VAL A 305 -7.27 -8.95 18.93
CA VAL A 305 -6.21 -8.01 18.54
C VAL A 305 -5.69 -7.16 19.70
N ALA A 306 -6.09 -7.46 20.94
CA ALA A 306 -5.72 -6.68 22.13
C ALA A 306 -4.19 -6.60 22.37
N GLY A 307 -3.44 -7.57 21.86
CA GLY A 307 -1.97 -7.60 21.94
C GLY A 307 -1.25 -6.78 20.87
N ASP A 308 -1.97 -6.24 19.88
CA ASP A 308 -1.35 -5.50 18.78
C ASP A 308 -0.87 -4.11 19.25
N GLU A 309 0.28 -3.66 18.73
CA GLU A 309 0.79 -2.32 19.00
C GLU A 309 -0.15 -1.23 18.47
N VAL A 310 -0.18 -0.08 19.14
CA VAL A 310 -1.01 1.07 18.76
C VAL A 310 -0.14 2.31 18.65
N ASP A 311 -0.44 3.19 17.71
CA ASP A 311 0.20 4.50 17.59
C ASP A 311 0.04 5.27 18.91
N PRO A 312 1.14 5.61 19.61
CA PRO A 312 1.08 6.34 20.87
C PRO A 312 0.35 7.68 20.77
N ALA A 313 0.40 8.34 19.62
CA ALA A 313 -0.32 9.60 19.40
C ALA A 313 -1.83 9.37 19.35
N LEU A 314 -2.26 8.28 18.70
CA LEU A 314 -3.66 7.89 18.65
C LEU A 314 -4.17 7.43 20.01
N LEU A 315 -3.40 6.63 20.74
CA LEU A 315 -3.71 6.22 22.11
C LEU A 315 -3.89 7.42 23.04
N LYS A 316 -2.99 8.40 22.95
CA LYS A 316 -3.09 9.64 23.73
C LYS A 316 -4.32 10.47 23.37
N PHE A 317 -4.76 10.42 22.11
CA PHE A 317 -5.89 11.21 21.62
C PHE A 317 -7.24 10.57 21.93
N LEU A 318 -7.41 9.28 21.61
CA LEU A 318 -8.67 8.57 21.83
C LEU A 318 -8.89 8.25 23.32
N GLY A 319 -7.82 7.87 24.02
CA GLY A 319 -7.91 7.32 25.37
C GLY A 319 -7.80 5.78 25.38
N PRO A 320 -7.28 5.19 26.47
CA PRO A 320 -7.09 3.74 26.59
C PRO A 320 -8.41 2.94 26.54
N GLU A 321 -9.53 3.55 26.89
CA GLU A 321 -10.87 2.93 26.89
C GLU A 321 -11.34 2.50 25.49
N TYR A 322 -10.89 3.20 24.44
CA TYR A 322 -11.22 2.88 23.05
C TYR A 322 -10.25 1.86 22.44
N LEU A 323 -9.11 1.62 23.09
CA LEU A 323 -8.04 0.77 22.60
C LEU A 323 -7.69 -0.30 23.66
N PRO A 324 -8.67 -1.13 24.08
CA PRO A 324 -8.43 -2.20 25.05
C PRO A 324 -7.39 -3.19 24.54
#